data_AF-A0A938C242-F1
#
_entry.id   AF-A0A938C242-F1
#
_cell.length_a   1.000
_cell.length_b   1.000
_cell.length_c   1.000
_cell.angle_alpha   90.00
_cell.angle_beta   90.00
_cell.angle_gamma   90.00
#
_symmetry.space_group_name_H-M   'P 1'
#
loop_
_entity.id
_entity.type
_entity.pdbx_description
1 polymer ?
#
loop_
_entity_poly.entity_id
_entity_poly.type
_entity_poly.pdbx_seq_one_letter_code
_entity_poly.pdbx_strand_id
1 'polypeptide(L)'
;MVLTIALPAAGGKRETYSVREPRAFAKPSKPFTRVAYAAAHVVADPLSTKDPWLEAAIDWEATLAYRRHLWSWGFGIAESMDTAQRGMGLDWTNSLELVRRTLAEAGPGQVVASGAGTDHLP
;
A
#
# COMPACT_ATOMS: atom_id res chain seq x y z
N MET A 1 -12.73 -2.67 31.00
CA MET A 1 -13.86 -2.01 30.32
C MET A 1 -13.67 -2.27 28.84
N VAL A 2 -14.62 -2.90 28.15
CA VAL A 2 -14.48 -3.21 26.71
C VAL A 2 -14.72 -1.92 25.93
N LEU A 3 -13.79 -1.57 25.03
CA LEU A 3 -13.93 -0.40 24.16
C LEU A 3 -15.11 -0.62 23.18
N THR A 4 -15.90 0.42 22.96
CA THR A 4 -17.06 0.37 22.06
C THR A 4 -17.05 1.53 21.07
N ILE A 5 -17.65 1.31 19.90
CA ILE A 5 -17.83 2.32 18.85
C ILE A 5 -19.22 2.19 18.23
N ALA A 6 -19.88 3.32 17.96
CA ALA A 6 -21.15 3.33 17.25
C ALA A 6 -20.91 3.23 15.74
N LEU A 7 -21.41 2.18 15.08
CA LEU A 7 -21.28 1.95 13.65
C LEU A 7 -22.63 2.04 12.93
N PRO A 8 -22.67 2.43 11.65
CA PRO A 8 -23.87 2.34 10.83
C PRO A 8 -24.37 0.89 10.72
N ALA A 9 -25.69 0.72 10.83
CA ALA A 9 -26.40 -0.54 10.67
C ALA A 9 -27.49 -0.40 9.60
N ALA A 10 -28.06 -1.55 9.19
CA ALA A 10 -29.13 -1.59 8.21
C ALA A 10 -30.31 -0.67 8.60
N GLY A 11 -30.93 -0.05 7.58
CA GLY A 11 -32.06 0.86 7.77
C GLY A 11 -31.70 2.21 8.38
N GLY A 12 -30.46 2.68 8.21
CA GLY A 12 -30.01 4.00 8.70
C GLY A 12 -29.84 4.09 10.21
N LYS A 13 -29.84 2.95 10.90
CA LYS A 13 -29.66 2.88 12.36
C LYS A 13 -28.17 2.91 12.71
N ARG A 14 -27.88 3.09 13.99
CA ARG A 14 -26.56 2.89 14.57
C ARG A 14 -26.61 1.74 15.55
N GLU A 15 -25.59 0.90 15.55
CA GLU A 15 -25.40 -0.15 16.54
C GLU A 15 -24.09 0.06 17.31
N THR A 16 -24.08 -0.38 18.57
CA THR A 16 -22.85 -0.34 19.38
C THR A 16 -22.04 -1.59 19.10
N TYR A 17 -20.88 -1.42 18.49
CA TYR A 17 -19.92 -2.50 18.26
C TYR A 17 -18.91 -2.54 19.40
N SER A 18 -18.77 -3.70 20.04
CA SER A 18 -17.72 -3.96 21.04
C SER A 18 -16.47 -4.48 20.33
N VAL A 19 -15.36 -3.74 20.41
CA VAL A 19 -14.13 -4.15 19.74
C VAL A 19 -13.50 -5.34 20.46
N ARG A 20 -12.82 -6.19 19.69
CA ARG A 20 -12.07 -7.34 20.21
C ARG A 20 -10.63 -6.94 20.48
N GLU A 21 -9.99 -7.63 21.41
CA GLU A 21 -8.55 -7.49 21.65
C GLU A 21 -7.77 -7.76 20.36
N PRO A 22 -6.79 -6.90 20.00
CA PRO A 22 -5.99 -7.09 18.80
C PRO A 22 -5.09 -8.31 18.94
N ARG A 23 -4.87 -9.02 17.84
CA ARG A 23 -3.87 -10.09 17.80
C ARG A 23 -2.47 -9.46 17.75
N ALA A 24 -1.57 -9.94 18.60
CA ALA A 24 -0.16 -9.58 18.53
C ALA A 24 0.56 -10.43 17.45
N PHE A 25 1.34 -9.76 16.61
CA PHE A 25 2.21 -10.39 15.62
C PHE A 25 3.66 -10.02 15.93
N ALA A 26 4.54 -11.02 15.99
CA ALA A 26 5.97 -10.81 16.09
C ALA A 26 6.58 -10.79 14.68
N LYS A 27 7.60 -9.94 14.47
CA LYS A 27 8.35 -9.94 13.23
C LYS A 27 9.01 -11.31 13.00
N PRO A 28 9.11 -11.80 11.75
CA PRO A 28 9.76 -13.07 11.47
C PRO A 28 11.23 -13.06 11.88
N SER A 29 11.66 -14.11 12.59
CA SER A 29 13.06 -14.31 12.98
C SER A 29 13.81 -15.29 12.07
N LYS A 30 13.11 -15.92 11.13
CA LYS A 30 13.63 -16.88 10.15
C LYS A 30 13.01 -16.62 8.77
N PRO A 31 13.69 -17.00 7.67
CA PRO A 31 13.11 -16.93 6.34
C PRO A 31 11.79 -17.71 6.23
N PHE A 32 10.90 -17.22 5.39
CA PHE A 32 9.65 -17.92 5.07
C PHE A 32 9.91 -19.21 4.29
N THR A 33 9.02 -20.19 4.47
CA THR A 33 9.00 -21.41 3.65
C THR A 33 8.28 -21.21 2.30
N ARG A 34 7.94 -19.96 1.97
CA ARG A 34 7.27 -19.52 0.74
C ARG A 34 7.86 -18.19 0.29
N VAL A 35 7.85 -17.94 -1.01
CA VAL A 35 8.11 -16.60 -1.55
C VAL A 35 6.80 -15.81 -1.50
N ALA A 36 6.75 -14.78 -0.68
CA ALA A 36 5.56 -13.96 -0.49
C ALA A 36 5.84 -12.52 -0.90
N TYR A 37 5.06 -12.02 -1.85
CA TYR A 37 5.07 -10.62 -2.26
C TYR A 37 3.82 -9.93 -1.74
N ALA A 38 3.98 -8.69 -1.30
CA ALA A 38 2.88 -7.77 -1.07
C ALA A 38 2.77 -6.84 -2.29
N ALA A 39 1.62 -6.85 -2.96
CA ALA A 39 1.25 -5.77 -3.87
C ALA A 39 0.92 -4.54 -3.01
N ALA A 40 1.79 -3.53 -3.04
CA ALA A 40 1.70 -2.39 -2.15
C ALA A 40 0.78 -1.30 -2.72
N HIS A 41 -0.03 -0.68 -1.87
CA HIS A 41 -0.84 0.48 -2.23
C HIS A 41 0.02 1.75 -2.31
N VAL A 42 -0.56 2.86 -2.77
CA VAL A 42 0.06 4.19 -2.74
C VAL A 42 -0.66 5.06 -1.72
N VAL A 43 0.07 5.95 -1.06
CA VAL A 43 -0.52 6.95 -0.15
C VAL A 43 -0.70 8.24 -0.93
N ALA A 44 -1.94 8.71 -1.03
CA ALA A 44 -2.22 10.00 -1.65
C ALA A 44 -1.77 11.14 -0.74
N ASP A 45 -1.27 12.24 -1.31
CA ASP A 45 -1.01 13.49 -0.59
C ASP A 45 -2.34 14.25 -0.43
N PRO A 46 -2.92 14.31 0.77
CA PRO A 46 -4.23 14.92 0.98
C PRO A 46 -4.19 16.45 1.00
N LEU A 47 -3.01 17.06 1.03
CA LEU A 47 -2.83 18.53 1.04
C LEU A 47 -2.53 19.08 -0.36
N SER A 48 -2.37 18.20 -1.35
CA SER A 48 -2.13 18.59 -2.72
C SER A 48 -3.31 19.38 -3.29
N THR A 49 -3.01 20.41 -4.09
CA THR A 49 -4.01 21.20 -4.80
C THR A 49 -4.38 20.62 -6.16
N LYS A 50 -3.84 19.45 -6.51
CA LYS A 50 -4.15 18.74 -7.77
C LYS A 50 -5.61 18.31 -7.81
N ASP A 51 -6.16 18.19 -9.02
CA ASP A 51 -7.48 17.60 -9.19
C ASP A 51 -7.42 16.09 -8.88
N PRO A 52 -8.11 15.61 -7.84
CA PRO A 52 -7.97 14.23 -7.36
C PRO A 52 -8.57 13.19 -8.31
N TRP A 53 -9.35 13.59 -9.31
CA TRP A 53 -9.91 12.70 -10.31
C TRP A 53 -9.05 12.60 -11.57
N LEU A 54 -8.23 13.62 -11.84
CA LEU A 54 -7.44 13.72 -13.07
C LEU A 54 -5.95 13.47 -12.84
N GLU A 55 -5.44 13.79 -11.66
CA GLU A 55 -4.01 13.77 -11.38
C GLU A 55 -3.70 13.04 -10.08
N ALA A 56 -2.74 12.10 -10.14
CA ALA A 56 -2.21 11.47 -8.95
C ALA A 56 -1.37 12.48 -8.13
N ALA A 57 -1.77 12.68 -6.88
CA ALA A 57 -0.99 13.35 -5.85
C ALA A 57 -0.46 12.30 -4.87
N ILE A 58 0.84 12.02 -4.90
CA ILE A 58 1.45 10.93 -4.11
C ILE A 58 2.26 11.53 -2.98
N ASP A 59 1.97 11.10 -1.74
CA ASP A 59 2.88 11.27 -0.62
C ASP A 59 3.98 10.21 -0.74
N TRP A 60 5.13 10.63 -1.26
CA TRP A 60 6.25 9.74 -1.50
C TRP A 60 6.89 9.19 -0.22
N GLU A 61 6.95 9.98 0.84
CA GLU A 61 7.56 9.54 2.09
C GLU A 61 6.69 8.43 2.70
N ALA A 62 5.39 8.68 2.85
CA ALA A 62 4.48 7.70 3.43
C ALA A 62 4.39 6.44 2.56
N THR A 63 4.38 6.61 1.24
CA THR A 63 4.38 5.51 0.27
C THR A 63 5.62 4.63 0.44
N LEU A 64 6.82 5.21 0.54
CA LEU A 64 8.07 4.46 0.71
C LEU A 64 8.24 3.92 2.14
N ALA A 65 7.73 4.63 3.16
CA ALA A 65 7.66 4.14 4.53
C ALA A 65 6.89 2.82 4.63
N TYR A 66 5.82 2.67 3.85
CA TYR A 66 5.09 1.41 3.78
C TYR A 66 5.89 0.29 3.09
N ARG A 67 6.71 0.60 2.07
CA ARG A 67 7.64 -0.39 1.46
C ARG A 67 8.66 -0.87 2.50
N ARG A 68 9.29 0.07 3.23
CA ARG A 68 10.20 -0.23 4.35
C ARG A 68 9.52 -1.09 5.42
N HIS A 69 8.26 -0.79 5.74
CA HIS A 69 7.47 -1.59 6.66
C HIS A 69 7.34 -3.03 6.18
N LEU A 70 6.90 -3.25 4.94
CA LEU A 70 6.72 -4.58 4.35
C LEU A 70 8.01 -5.40 4.31
N TRP A 71 9.13 -4.80 3.88
CA TRP A 71 10.44 -5.46 3.94
C TRP A 71 10.84 -5.82 5.37
N SER A 72 10.52 -4.96 6.35
CA SER A 72 10.80 -5.26 7.76
C SER A 72 9.98 -6.45 8.32
N TRP A 73 8.94 -6.88 7.60
CA TRP A 73 8.17 -8.10 7.84
C TRP A 73 8.58 -9.26 6.94
N GLY A 74 9.62 -9.10 6.12
CA GLY A 74 10.17 -10.17 5.26
C GLY A 74 9.43 -10.39 3.95
N PHE A 75 8.50 -9.52 3.57
CA PHE A 75 7.83 -9.60 2.27
C PHE A 75 8.71 -9.03 1.16
N GLY A 76 8.65 -9.64 -0.02
CA GLY A 76 9.01 -8.95 -1.26
C GLY A 76 7.93 -7.94 -1.65
N ILE A 77 8.27 -7.00 -2.53
CA ILE A 77 7.34 -5.96 -2.99
C ILE A 77 7.00 -6.19 -4.46
N ALA A 78 5.70 -6.26 -4.76
CA ALA A 78 5.20 -6.21 -6.12
C ALA A 78 4.76 -4.76 -6.41
N GLU A 79 5.64 -4.00 -7.06
CA GLU A 79 5.56 -2.55 -7.18
C GLU A 79 4.79 -2.10 -8.43
N SER A 80 4.03 -1.01 -8.30
CA SER A 80 3.21 -0.45 -9.38
C SER A 80 2.25 -1.47 -10.03
N MET A 81 1.64 -2.31 -9.20
CA MET A 81 0.64 -3.32 -9.56
C MET A 81 -0.79 -2.77 -9.42
N ASP A 82 -1.82 -3.58 -9.69
CA ASP A 82 -3.25 -3.20 -9.59
C ASP A 82 -3.62 -2.58 -8.22
N THR A 83 -3.07 -3.08 -7.10
CA THR A 83 -3.28 -2.52 -5.76
C THR A 83 -2.74 -1.10 -5.58
N ALA A 84 -1.77 -0.70 -6.40
CA ALA A 84 -1.28 0.67 -6.49
C ALA A 84 -2.17 1.56 -7.39
N GLN A 85 -3.32 1.05 -7.83
CA GLN A 85 -4.26 1.69 -8.76
C GLN A 85 -3.69 1.95 -10.16
N ARG A 86 -2.74 1.11 -10.59
CA ARG A 86 -2.12 1.15 -11.92
C ARG A 86 -3.18 1.11 -13.03
N GLY A 87 -3.19 2.11 -13.91
CA GLY A 87 -4.15 2.19 -15.02
C GLY A 87 -5.58 2.63 -14.62
N MET A 88 -5.84 2.84 -13.33
CA MET A 88 -7.14 3.28 -12.80
C MET A 88 -6.97 4.37 -11.72
N GLY A 89 -6.08 5.33 -12.00
CA GLY A 89 -5.76 6.47 -11.13
C GLY A 89 -4.26 6.77 -11.05
N LEU A 90 -3.42 5.72 -11.07
CA LEU A 90 -1.97 5.86 -11.19
C LEU A 90 -1.54 5.64 -12.64
N ASP A 91 -1.14 6.72 -13.31
CA ASP A 91 -0.67 6.67 -14.69
C ASP A 91 0.71 6.02 -14.83
N TRP A 92 1.12 5.78 -16.07
CA TRP A 92 2.41 5.19 -16.40
C TRP A 92 3.60 6.00 -15.85
N THR A 93 3.56 7.33 -15.95
CA THR A 93 4.66 8.21 -15.54
C THR A 93 4.89 8.11 -14.03
N ASN A 94 3.83 8.20 -13.23
CA ASN A 94 3.92 8.06 -11.78
C ASN A 94 4.26 6.62 -11.37
N SER A 95 3.78 5.62 -12.11
CA SER A 95 4.13 4.21 -11.90
C SER A 95 5.61 3.93 -12.12
N LEU A 96 6.20 4.52 -13.16
CA LEU A 96 7.63 4.43 -13.45
C LEU A 96 8.46 5.14 -12.37
N GLU A 97 8.02 6.31 -11.92
CA GLU A 97 8.69 7.03 -10.83
C GLU A 97 8.62 6.26 -9.50
N LEU A 98 7.47 5.67 -9.17
CA LEU A 98 7.31 4.81 -8.00
C LEU A 98 8.26 3.61 -8.04
N VAL A 99 8.39 2.93 -9.18
CA VAL A 99 9.36 1.85 -9.37
C VAL A 99 10.78 2.33 -9.12
N ARG A 100 11.18 3.46 -9.74
CA ARG A 100 12.53 4.03 -9.58
C ARG A 100 12.85 4.35 -8.12
N ARG A 101 11.92 5.00 -7.42
CA ARG A 101 12.10 5.38 -6.00
C ARG A 101 12.22 4.16 -5.10
N THR A 102 11.36 3.16 -5.26
CA THR A 102 11.45 1.99 -4.36
C THR A 102 12.68 1.15 -4.67
N LEU A 103 13.11 1.03 -5.94
CA LEU A 103 14.37 0.36 -6.28
C LEU A 103 15.60 1.09 -5.71
N ALA A 104 15.55 2.43 -5.61
CA ALA A 104 16.62 3.20 -4.99
C ALA A 104 16.72 2.98 -3.47
N GLU A 105 15.64 2.59 -2.79
CA GLU A 105 15.66 2.22 -1.38
C GLU A 105 16.03 0.76 -1.13
N ALA A 106 15.91 -0.11 -2.14
CA ALA A 106 16.12 -1.53 -2.00
C ALA A 106 17.61 -1.88 -1.80
N GLY A 107 17.94 -2.45 -0.65
CA GLY A 107 19.23 -3.03 -0.31
C GLY A 107 19.25 -4.57 -0.38
N PRO A 108 20.31 -5.21 0.15
CA PRO A 108 20.43 -6.66 0.17
C PRO A 108 19.23 -7.33 0.85
N GLY A 109 18.61 -8.29 0.17
CA GLY A 109 17.44 -9.04 0.66
C GLY A 109 16.09 -8.31 0.53
N GLN A 110 16.06 -7.04 0.10
CA GLN A 110 14.84 -6.29 -0.17
C GLN A 110 14.39 -6.53 -1.60
N VAL A 111 13.67 -7.62 -1.82
CA VAL A 111 13.25 -8.05 -3.16
C VAL A 111 12.13 -7.16 -3.68
N VAL A 112 12.25 -6.77 -4.96
CA VAL A 112 11.24 -6.00 -5.69
C VAL A 112 10.99 -6.65 -7.04
N ALA A 113 9.72 -6.83 -7.39
CA ALA A 113 9.27 -7.13 -8.74
C ALA A 113 8.37 -5.97 -9.21
N SER A 114 8.60 -5.43 -10.41
CA SER A 114 7.92 -4.24 -10.90
C SER A 114 6.96 -4.57 -12.03
N GLY A 115 5.73 -4.06 -11.96
CA GLY A 115 4.75 -4.21 -13.02
C GLY A 115 5.21 -3.51 -14.32
N ALA A 116 5.35 -4.27 -15.40
CA ALA A 116 5.65 -3.76 -16.73
C ALA A 116 4.47 -4.05 -17.66
N GLY A 117 4.02 -3.05 -18.41
CA GLY A 117 2.82 -3.13 -19.23
C GLY A 117 2.74 -1.99 -20.25
N THR A 118 1.59 -1.86 -20.88
CA THR A 118 1.34 -0.95 -22.00
C THR A 118 0.27 0.10 -21.68
N ASP A 119 0.09 0.44 -20.40
CA ASP A 119 -0.92 1.37 -19.89
C ASP A 119 -0.79 2.82 -20.38
N HIS A 120 0.26 3.13 -21.13
CA HIS A 120 0.45 4.39 -21.84
C HIS A 120 -0.02 4.36 -23.31
N LEU A 121 -0.45 3.19 -23.80
CA LEU A 121 -1.02 3.03 -25.14
C LEU A 121 -2.56 3.12 -25.07
N PRO A 122 -3.21 3.92 -25.94
CA PRO A 122 -4.67 3.98 -26.05
C PRO A 122 -5.32 2.66 -26.48
#